data_AF-A0A8J7DJR9-F1
#
_entry.id   AF-A0A8J7DJR9-F1
#
_cell.length_a   1.000
_cell.length_b   1.000
_cell.length_c   1.000
_cell.angle_alpha   90.00
_cell.angle_beta   90.00
_cell.angle_gamma   90.00
#
_symmetry.space_group_name_H-M   'P 1'
#
loop_
_entity.id
_entity.type
_entity.pdbx_description
1 polymer ?
#
loop_
_entity_poly.entity_id
_entity_poly.type
_entity_poly.pdbx_seq_one_letter_code
_entity_poly.pdbx_strand_id
1 'polypeptide(L)'
;MRVQLVAVSIVAMLVGGENLEALADSQSSRQDGVGGILTEPKRGYAKYGDYLGSTSVESAQTVEFSQKVVKDIQIRFVNDKDQLVDDKGQPIRGRTQRDFIIGLLRLKPGQVFSKDVLQADLQRLRRLESFAQVNVFQQEDASGVNIIYNIKERRYPALKFGGGESDDIGLFGQVGYEDANISGLNDKLDTTLQISSKDVQFYGQFTSPYRPGEPNRLGYSIRGYRTRDLSSTFNEDIRLSNGDKVREGRFGGSVALLKSFDDWDTSVALNYTRISLRDRDYNVTRVDRLGSPLSLSGTGVDDLFTVSFAVSRDQRDRRDNPTQGSILTLSTEQAIPIGLGNISSNRLRGDYIQYLPVSWIGNNQSADNPEMLAVNLQIGTIIGDFPPANAFDIGGLDSVRGYGYGKVASGRSYGWEHPSFLQRKRKSVRISKTSVFT
;
A
#
# COMPACT_ATOMS: atom_id res chain seq x y z
N MET A 1 28.66 18.29 -9.81
CA MET A 1 27.40 19.01 -10.08
C MET A 1 26.83 18.53 -11.40
N ARG A 2 25.65 17.91 -11.39
CA ARG A 2 24.77 17.75 -12.55
C ARG A 2 23.34 17.90 -12.02
N VAL A 3 22.68 18.94 -12.52
CA VAL A 3 21.31 19.33 -12.18
C VAL A 3 20.34 18.34 -12.81
N GLN A 4 19.34 17.90 -12.06
CA GLN A 4 18.18 17.20 -12.60
C GLN A 4 17.19 18.27 -13.09
N LEU A 5 16.80 18.19 -14.36
CA LEU A 5 15.62 18.87 -14.89
C LEU A 5 14.54 17.81 -15.01
N VAL A 6 13.51 17.91 -14.16
CA VAL A 6 12.23 17.23 -14.34
C VAL A 6 11.30 18.29 -14.88
N ALA A 7 10.86 18.15 -16.13
CA ALA A 7 9.79 18.96 -16.68
C ALA A 7 8.47 18.43 -16.12
N VAL A 8 7.82 19.23 -15.29
CA VAL A 8 6.51 18.96 -14.69
C VAL A 8 5.53 19.93 -15.32
N SER A 9 4.50 19.43 -16.00
CA SER A 9 3.36 20.23 -16.45
C SER A 9 2.15 19.80 -15.64
N ILE A 10 1.55 20.75 -14.90
CA ILE A 10 0.40 20.54 -14.02
C ILE A 10 -0.75 21.36 -14.59
N VAL A 11 -1.92 20.74 -14.72
CA VAL A 11 -3.19 21.45 -14.87
C VAL A 11 -4.04 21.10 -13.65
N ALA A 12 -4.11 22.03 -12.69
CA ALA A 12 -5.06 21.94 -11.58
C ALA A 12 -6.34 22.67 -12.01
N MET A 13 -7.48 21.96 -12.07
CA MET A 13 -8.78 22.59 -12.22
C MET A 13 -9.47 22.62 -10.86
N LEU A 14 -9.54 23.81 -10.26
CA LEU A 14 -10.46 24.12 -9.16
C LEU A 14 -11.87 24.25 -9.77
N VAL A 15 -12.76 23.32 -9.45
CA VAL A 15 -14.19 23.48 -9.79
C VAL A 15 -14.85 24.22 -8.63
N GLY A 16 -15.03 25.53 -8.81
CA GLY A 16 -15.55 26.43 -7.78
C GLY A 16 -17.08 26.40 -7.64
N GLY A 17 -17.54 26.28 -6.40
CA GLY A 17 -18.77 26.90 -5.90
C GLY A 17 -18.37 27.91 -4.82
N GLU A 18 -19.09 29.04 -4.75
CA GLU A 18 -18.74 30.30 -4.06
C GLU A 18 -17.93 30.14 -2.75
N ASN A 19 -16.71 30.70 -2.73
CA ASN A 19 -15.86 30.80 -1.55
C ASN A 19 -15.63 32.29 -1.22
N LEU A 20 -15.69 32.63 0.07
CA LEU A 20 -15.25 33.90 0.62
C LEU A 20 -13.72 34.04 0.45
N GLU A 21 -13.29 35.13 -0.18
CA GLU A 21 -11.88 35.46 -0.37
C GLU A 21 -11.20 35.79 0.97
N ALA A 22 -10.10 35.10 1.28
CA ALA A 22 -9.11 35.53 2.24
C ALA A 22 -7.86 35.98 1.48
N LEU A 23 -7.67 37.30 1.38
CA LEU A 23 -6.46 37.92 0.87
C LEU A 23 -5.32 37.68 1.87
N ALA A 24 -4.24 37.02 1.43
CA ALA A 24 -3.00 36.91 2.20
C ALA A 24 -1.81 37.38 1.36
N ASP A 25 -1.12 38.36 1.92
CA ASP A 25 0.07 39.05 1.42
C ASP A 25 1.27 38.09 1.35
N SER A 26 1.92 37.98 0.19
CA SER A 26 2.99 37.01 -0.06
C SER A 26 4.37 37.66 0.11
N GLN A 27 5.14 37.18 1.08
CA GLN A 27 6.60 37.27 1.08
C GLN A 27 7.15 35.88 1.40
N SER A 28 7.68 35.21 0.38
CA SER A 28 8.25 33.86 0.50
C SER A 28 9.57 33.88 1.27
N SER A 29 9.64 33.19 2.40
CA SER A 29 10.90 32.77 3.01
C SER A 29 11.07 31.26 2.81
N ARG A 30 12.24 30.86 2.29
CA ARG A 30 12.66 29.45 2.25
C ARG A 30 13.06 29.05 3.66
N GLN A 31 12.51 27.96 4.17
CA GLN A 31 12.99 27.35 5.40
C GLN A 31 13.34 25.88 5.15
N ASP A 32 14.59 25.55 5.44
CA ASP A 32 15.21 24.25 5.27
C ASP A 32 14.55 23.20 6.16
N GLY A 33 13.84 22.26 5.54
CA GLY A 33 13.38 21.04 6.19
C GLY A 33 14.51 20.03 6.25
N VAL A 34 15.03 19.76 7.45
CA VAL A 34 15.96 18.65 7.71
C VAL A 34 15.19 17.34 7.57
N GLY A 35 15.27 16.75 6.38
CA GLY A 35 14.76 15.41 6.10
C GLY A 35 15.66 14.35 6.75
N GLY A 36 15.17 13.72 7.81
CA GLY A 36 15.75 12.48 8.32
C GLY A 36 15.65 11.38 7.25
N ILE A 37 16.80 10.96 6.72
CA ILE A 37 16.88 9.85 5.76
C ILE A 37 16.57 8.55 6.51
N LEU A 38 15.38 8.00 6.27
CA LEU A 38 15.06 6.62 6.62
C LEU A 38 16.02 5.70 5.85
N THR A 39 16.88 5.01 6.57
CA THR A 39 17.73 3.99 5.97
C THR A 39 16.86 2.74 5.79
N GLU A 40 16.35 2.51 4.58
CA GLU A 40 15.68 1.25 4.25
C GLU A 40 16.61 0.07 4.55
N PRO A 41 16.15 -0.99 5.26
CA PRO A 41 16.89 -2.23 5.28
C PRO A 41 16.97 -2.74 3.84
N LYS A 42 18.19 -2.85 3.32
CA LYS A 42 18.50 -3.31 1.95
C LYS A 42 17.79 -4.66 1.69
N ARG A 43 16.62 -4.61 1.05
CA ARG A 43 15.93 -5.78 0.51
C ARG A 43 16.68 -6.24 -0.74
N GLY A 44 17.25 -7.44 -0.68
CA GLY A 44 17.84 -8.10 -1.84
C GLY A 44 16.73 -8.49 -2.81
N TYR A 45 16.80 -7.99 -4.03
CA TYR A 45 15.82 -8.26 -5.08
C TYR A 45 16.11 -9.63 -5.71
N ALA A 46 15.14 -10.55 -5.62
CA ALA A 46 15.12 -11.74 -6.46
C ALA A 46 14.81 -11.32 -7.91
N LYS A 47 15.59 -11.85 -8.84
CA LYS A 47 15.46 -11.63 -10.29
C LYS A 47 14.20 -12.37 -10.78
N TYR A 48 13.26 -11.66 -11.38
CA TYR A 48 12.22 -12.27 -12.18
C TYR A 48 12.77 -12.50 -13.59
N GLY A 49 13.24 -13.72 -13.85
CA GLY A 49 13.46 -14.20 -15.20
C GLY A 49 12.19 -14.89 -15.69
N ASP A 50 11.66 -14.44 -16.81
CA ASP A 50 10.77 -15.27 -17.63
C ASP A 50 11.61 -16.44 -18.16
N TYR A 51 11.45 -17.61 -17.55
CA TYR A 51 11.91 -18.86 -18.13
C TYR A 51 10.72 -19.81 -18.25
N LEU A 52 9.96 -19.63 -19.32
CA LEU A 52 9.27 -20.76 -19.96
C LEU A 52 10.35 -21.61 -20.65
N GLY A 53 11.04 -22.45 -19.89
CA GLY A 53 11.90 -23.48 -20.46
C GLY A 53 11.04 -24.63 -20.97
N SER A 54 10.55 -24.55 -22.21
CA SER A 54 10.09 -25.74 -22.94
C SER A 54 11.26 -26.29 -23.75
N THR A 55 11.98 -27.27 -23.19
CA THR A 55 12.85 -28.12 -24.02
C THR A 55 12.01 -29.30 -24.48
N SER A 56 11.29 -29.12 -25.58
CA SER A 56 10.75 -30.23 -26.36
C SER A 56 11.86 -30.74 -27.28
N VAL A 57 12.35 -31.95 -27.05
CA VAL A 57 13.14 -32.67 -28.05
C VAL A 57 12.16 -33.09 -29.13
N GLU A 58 12.23 -32.46 -30.30
CA GLU A 58 11.43 -32.84 -31.46
C GLU A 58 11.89 -34.19 -32.00
N SER A 59 11.07 -35.21 -31.81
CA SER A 59 10.95 -36.33 -32.74
C SER A 59 9.52 -36.34 -33.26
N ALA A 60 9.37 -36.14 -34.56
CA ALA A 60 8.09 -36.07 -35.24
C ALA A 60 7.34 -37.41 -35.14
N GLN A 61 6.31 -37.48 -34.29
CA GLN A 61 5.29 -38.52 -34.34
C GLN A 61 3.91 -37.92 -34.05
N THR A 62 2.97 -38.25 -34.95
CA THR A 62 1.51 -38.21 -34.86
C THR A 62 0.90 -37.55 -33.61
N VAL A 63 0.25 -36.41 -33.81
CA VAL A 63 -0.57 -35.73 -32.80
C VAL A 63 -1.84 -36.55 -32.56
N GLU A 64 -1.76 -37.57 -31.69
CA GLU A 64 -2.94 -38.02 -30.96
C GLU A 64 -3.32 -36.90 -29.99
N PHE A 65 -4.48 -36.28 -30.21
CA PHE A 65 -5.09 -35.35 -29.25
C PHE A 65 -5.63 -36.16 -28.05
N SER A 66 -4.74 -36.76 -27.26
CA SER A 66 -5.12 -37.26 -25.94
C SER A 66 -5.29 -36.05 -25.02
N GLN A 67 -6.54 -35.80 -24.62
CA GLN A 67 -6.81 -34.83 -23.57
C GLN A 67 -6.09 -35.31 -22.29
N LYS A 68 -5.01 -34.63 -21.92
CA LYS A 68 -4.23 -35.00 -20.75
C LYS A 68 -5.04 -34.68 -19.49
N VAL A 69 -5.05 -35.61 -18.54
CA VAL A 69 -5.73 -35.44 -17.24
C VAL A 69 -4.71 -35.08 -16.17
N VAL A 70 -5.06 -34.17 -15.27
CA VAL A 70 -4.25 -33.84 -14.09
C VAL A 70 -4.25 -35.03 -13.14
N LYS A 71 -3.09 -35.64 -12.91
CA LYS A 71 -2.97 -36.83 -12.06
C LYS A 71 -2.74 -36.47 -10.60
N ASP A 72 -1.85 -35.52 -10.36
CA ASP A 72 -1.48 -35.06 -9.02
C ASP A 72 -1.07 -33.59 -9.02
N ILE A 73 -1.26 -32.93 -7.86
CA ILE A 73 -0.80 -31.57 -7.61
C ILE A 73 0.07 -31.56 -6.36
N GLN A 74 1.34 -31.20 -6.54
CA GLN A 74 2.33 -31.20 -5.46
C GLN A 74 2.74 -29.79 -5.09
N ILE A 75 2.69 -29.49 -3.80
CA ILE A 75 3.17 -28.22 -3.24
C ILE A 75 4.51 -28.44 -2.53
N ARG A 76 5.56 -27.81 -3.06
CA ARG A 76 6.92 -27.86 -2.54
C ARG A 76 7.39 -26.47 -2.16
N PHE A 77 8.06 -26.35 -1.02
CA PHE A 77 8.65 -25.10 -0.60
C PHE A 77 10.13 -25.06 -0.97
N VAL A 78 10.61 -23.89 -1.39
CA VAL A 78 12.02 -23.65 -1.70
C VAL A 78 12.60 -22.54 -0.85
N ASN A 79 13.89 -22.63 -0.57
CA ASN A 79 14.63 -21.60 0.16
C ASN A 79 15.03 -20.42 -0.74
N ASP A 80 15.83 -19.49 -0.20
CA ASP A 80 16.28 -18.32 -0.96
C ASP A 80 17.20 -18.61 -2.15
N LYS A 81 17.79 -19.81 -2.18
CA LYS A 81 18.66 -20.33 -3.25
C LYS A 81 17.88 -21.24 -4.23
N ASP A 82 16.55 -21.25 -4.15
CA ASP A 82 15.65 -22.09 -4.95
C ASP A 82 15.84 -23.61 -4.73
N GLN A 83 16.38 -24.00 -3.57
CA GLN A 83 16.60 -25.39 -3.19
C GLN A 83 15.45 -25.95 -2.35
N LEU A 84 15.14 -27.24 -2.53
CA LEU A 84 14.10 -27.97 -1.82
C LEU A 84 14.52 -28.46 -0.42
N VAL A 85 15.81 -28.38 -0.10
CA VAL A 85 16.38 -28.79 1.18
C VAL A 85 17.14 -27.64 1.83
N ASP A 86 17.24 -27.67 3.15
CA ASP A 86 18.07 -26.75 3.91
C ASP A 86 19.55 -27.15 3.86
N ASP A 87 20.41 -26.34 4.50
CA ASP A 87 21.85 -26.60 4.55
C ASP A 87 22.19 -27.89 5.33
N LYS A 88 21.22 -28.53 6.01
CA LYS A 88 21.35 -29.81 6.71
C LYS A 88 20.75 -30.98 5.92
N GLY A 89 20.29 -30.76 4.68
CA GLY A 89 19.67 -31.77 3.83
C GLY A 89 18.23 -32.12 4.18
N GLN A 90 17.58 -31.39 5.10
CA GLN A 90 16.18 -31.61 5.44
C GLN A 90 15.25 -30.87 4.46
N PRO A 91 14.08 -31.43 4.10
CA PRO A 91 13.13 -30.74 3.22
C PRO A 91 12.68 -29.40 3.82
N ILE A 92 12.63 -28.35 3.01
CA ILE A 92 12.12 -27.05 3.43
C ILE A 92 10.65 -27.18 3.84
N ARG A 93 10.38 -26.91 5.12
CA ARG A 93 9.02 -26.84 5.66
C ARG A 93 8.54 -25.40 5.54
N GLY A 94 7.56 -25.16 4.66
CA GLY A 94 6.87 -23.88 4.58
C GLY A 94 5.93 -23.66 5.76
N ARG A 95 5.68 -22.40 6.09
CA ARG A 95 4.73 -21.98 7.13
C ARG A 95 3.29 -22.04 6.63
N THR A 96 3.06 -21.81 5.34
CA THR A 96 1.73 -21.87 4.72
C THR A 96 1.28 -23.32 4.64
N GLN A 97 0.03 -23.55 5.02
CA GLN A 97 -0.56 -24.88 4.95
C GLN A 97 -0.73 -25.30 3.48
N ARG A 98 -0.33 -26.54 3.15
CA ARG A 98 -0.45 -27.06 1.78
C ARG A 98 -1.91 -27.14 1.34
N ASP A 99 -2.79 -27.57 2.23
CA ASP A 99 -4.22 -27.70 1.96
C ASP A 99 -4.86 -26.36 1.64
N PHE A 100 -4.42 -25.27 2.30
CA PHE A 100 -4.83 -23.92 1.95
C PHE A 100 -4.43 -23.56 0.52
N ILE A 101 -3.18 -23.83 0.13
CA ILE A 101 -2.69 -23.56 -1.23
C ILE A 101 -3.47 -24.37 -2.26
N ILE A 102 -3.65 -25.67 -2.02
CA ILE A 102 -4.42 -26.58 -2.89
C ILE A 102 -5.88 -26.12 -3.00
N GLY A 103 -6.47 -25.66 -1.88
CA GLY A 103 -7.82 -25.12 -1.82
C GLY A 103 -8.03 -23.89 -2.70
N LEU A 104 -6.98 -23.08 -2.90
CA LEU A 104 -7.03 -21.90 -3.78
C LEU A 104 -6.96 -22.24 -5.27
N LEU A 105 -6.50 -23.43 -5.67
CA LEU A 105 -6.36 -23.81 -7.08
C LEU A 105 -7.73 -24.16 -7.69
N ARG A 106 -7.96 -23.75 -8.94
CA ARG A 106 -9.07 -24.21 -9.78
C ARG A 106 -8.79 -25.58 -10.36
N LEU A 107 -7.56 -25.84 -10.81
CA LEU A 107 -7.15 -27.18 -11.24
C LEU A 107 -7.19 -28.14 -10.05
N LYS A 108 -7.80 -29.30 -10.28
CA LYS A 108 -7.84 -30.43 -9.33
C LYS A 108 -7.39 -31.72 -10.02
N PRO A 109 -6.80 -32.67 -9.26
CA PRO A 109 -6.60 -34.02 -9.76
C PRO A 109 -7.90 -34.62 -10.35
N GLY A 110 -7.79 -35.33 -11.46
CA GLY A 110 -8.90 -35.91 -12.22
C GLY A 110 -9.52 -35.00 -13.28
N GLN A 111 -9.17 -33.71 -13.33
CA GLN A 111 -9.68 -32.77 -14.34
C GLN A 111 -8.84 -32.78 -15.62
N VAL A 112 -9.47 -32.42 -16.75
CA VAL A 112 -8.75 -32.17 -18.00
C VAL A 112 -7.77 -31.01 -17.80
N PHE A 113 -6.52 -31.22 -18.16
CA PHE A 113 -5.49 -30.21 -18.07
C PHE A 113 -5.80 -29.04 -19.01
N SER A 114 -5.82 -27.83 -18.44
CA SER A 114 -5.96 -26.58 -19.19
C SER A 114 -4.85 -25.61 -18.81
N LYS A 115 -4.12 -25.14 -19.82
CA LYS A 115 -3.07 -24.12 -19.64
C LYS A 115 -3.63 -22.80 -19.12
N ASP A 116 -4.83 -22.42 -19.56
CA ASP A 116 -5.47 -21.17 -19.13
C ASP A 116 -5.84 -21.22 -17.65
N VAL A 117 -6.34 -22.37 -17.18
CA VAL A 117 -6.67 -22.58 -15.76
C VAL A 117 -5.38 -22.60 -14.92
N LEU A 118 -4.32 -23.25 -15.41
CA LEU A 118 -3.01 -23.25 -14.77
C LEU A 118 -2.46 -21.82 -14.61
N GLN A 119 -2.57 -21.00 -15.65
CA GLN A 119 -2.12 -19.62 -15.64
C GLN A 119 -2.94 -18.76 -14.66
N ALA A 120 -4.26 -18.94 -14.61
CA ALA A 120 -5.13 -18.25 -13.65
C ALA A 120 -4.80 -18.62 -12.20
N ASP A 121 -4.49 -19.89 -11.95
CA ASP A 121 -4.07 -20.37 -10.62
C ASP A 121 -2.72 -19.80 -10.21
N LEU A 122 -1.76 -19.77 -11.13
CA LEU A 122 -0.46 -19.14 -10.92
C LEU A 122 -0.59 -17.65 -10.60
N GLN A 123 -1.44 -16.91 -11.33
CA GLN A 123 -1.74 -15.51 -11.05
C GLN A 123 -2.36 -15.34 -9.65
N ARG A 124 -3.33 -16.18 -9.29
CA ARG A 124 -3.96 -16.14 -7.96
C ARG A 124 -2.94 -16.34 -6.84
N LEU A 125 -2.06 -17.34 -6.96
CA LEU A 125 -1.03 -17.58 -5.95
C LEU A 125 -0.01 -16.43 -5.87
N ARG A 126 0.37 -15.83 -7.01
CA ARG A 126 1.30 -14.68 -7.06
C ARG A 126 0.73 -13.41 -6.47
N ARG A 127 -0.61 -13.26 -6.39
CA ARG A 127 -1.27 -12.15 -5.70
C ARG A 127 -1.15 -12.25 -4.17
N LEU A 128 -0.82 -13.43 -3.62
CA LEU A 128 -0.67 -13.61 -2.17
C LEU A 128 0.57 -12.90 -1.63
N GLU A 129 0.38 -12.17 -0.54
CA GLU A 129 1.46 -11.43 0.10
C GLU A 129 2.45 -12.32 0.84
N SER A 130 2.04 -13.53 1.23
CA SER A 130 2.90 -14.51 1.89
C SER A 130 3.97 -15.09 0.96
N PHE A 131 3.83 -14.95 -0.36
CA PHE A 131 4.73 -15.55 -1.34
C PHE A 131 5.64 -14.52 -2.01
N ALA A 132 6.92 -14.85 -2.07
CA ALA A 132 7.92 -14.11 -2.82
C ALA A 132 7.94 -14.55 -4.29
N GLN A 133 7.78 -15.86 -4.53
CA GLN A 133 7.81 -16.43 -5.86
C GLN A 133 7.00 -17.72 -5.93
N VAL A 134 6.34 -17.92 -7.06
CA VAL A 134 5.64 -19.16 -7.39
C VAL A 134 6.05 -19.57 -8.79
N ASN A 135 6.68 -20.74 -8.88
CA ASN A 135 7.07 -21.39 -10.12
C ASN A 135 6.28 -22.70 -10.25
N VAL A 136 5.93 -23.06 -11.47
CA VAL A 136 5.17 -24.27 -11.76
C VAL A 136 5.91 -25.12 -12.79
N PHE A 137 5.98 -26.42 -12.52
CA PHE A 137 6.59 -27.42 -13.38
C PHE A 137 5.54 -28.47 -13.74
N GLN A 138 5.61 -28.95 -14.98
CA GLN A 138 4.74 -30.01 -15.48
C GLN A 138 5.60 -31.23 -15.71
N GLN A 139 5.18 -32.37 -15.15
CA GLN A 139 5.78 -33.66 -15.44
C GLN A 139 4.73 -34.53 -16.12
N GLU A 140 4.92 -34.75 -17.42
CA GLU A 140 3.99 -35.51 -18.24
C GLU A 140 4.42 -36.98 -18.31
N ASP A 141 3.45 -37.89 -18.23
CA ASP A 141 3.62 -39.31 -18.48
C ASP A 141 2.51 -39.82 -19.42
N ALA A 142 2.57 -41.10 -19.82
CA ALA A 142 1.57 -41.70 -20.71
C ALA A 142 0.14 -41.71 -20.12
N SER A 143 -0.01 -41.44 -18.82
CA SER A 143 -1.27 -41.47 -18.08
C SER A 143 -1.83 -40.08 -17.73
N GLY A 144 -1.07 -39.00 -17.94
CA GLY A 144 -1.52 -37.64 -17.62
C GLY A 144 -0.38 -36.65 -17.29
N VAL A 145 -0.72 -35.60 -16.54
CA VAL A 145 0.21 -34.54 -16.11
C VAL A 145 0.20 -34.39 -14.60
N ASN A 146 1.38 -34.43 -13.99
CA ASN A 146 1.61 -34.01 -12.61
C ASN A 146 2.03 -32.54 -12.58
N ILE A 147 1.39 -31.75 -11.73
CA ILE A 147 1.65 -30.31 -11.61
C ILE A 147 2.39 -30.06 -10.29
N ILE A 148 3.59 -29.49 -10.38
CA ILE A 148 4.45 -29.26 -9.22
C ILE A 148 4.63 -27.76 -9.03
N TYR A 149 4.12 -27.23 -7.93
CA TYR A 149 4.33 -25.84 -7.53
C TYR A 149 5.51 -25.74 -6.58
N ASN A 150 6.56 -25.04 -7.01
CA ASN A 150 7.65 -24.63 -6.13
C ASN A 150 7.38 -23.20 -5.65
N ILE A 151 7.19 -23.07 -4.35
CA ILE A 151 6.78 -21.83 -3.69
C ILE A 151 7.92 -21.35 -2.80
N LYS A 152 8.34 -20.11 -3.02
CA LYS A 152 9.24 -19.37 -2.15
C LYS A 152 8.41 -18.44 -1.28
N GLU A 153 8.39 -18.69 0.02
CA GLU A 153 7.69 -17.81 0.96
C GLU A 153 8.47 -16.52 1.18
N ARG A 154 7.76 -15.43 1.45
CA ARG A 154 8.40 -14.20 1.93
C ARG A 154 8.99 -14.45 3.32
N ARG A 155 10.04 -13.70 3.62
CA ARG A 155 10.70 -13.74 4.94
C ARG A 155 9.83 -13.04 5.99
N TYR A 156 8.88 -13.78 6.53
CA TYR A 156 8.05 -13.38 7.67
C TYR A 156 8.30 -14.30 8.87
N PRO A 157 8.10 -13.82 10.12
CA PRO A 157 7.75 -12.45 10.47
C PRO A 157 8.90 -11.47 10.22
N ALA A 158 8.57 -10.20 9.99
CA ALA A 158 9.50 -9.11 9.81
C ALA A 158 9.41 -8.14 10.98
N LEU A 159 10.52 -7.97 11.69
CA LEU A 159 10.67 -6.94 12.71
C LEU A 159 11.22 -5.66 12.08
N LYS A 160 10.54 -4.55 12.28
CA LYS A 160 10.94 -3.21 11.84
C LYS A 160 11.41 -2.45 13.07
N PHE A 161 12.59 -1.86 13.00
CA PHE A 161 13.07 -0.96 14.04
C PHE A 161 13.36 0.39 13.39
N GLY A 162 13.04 1.45 14.10
CA GLY A 162 13.34 2.81 13.66
C GLY A 162 13.48 3.73 14.85
N GLY A 163 13.91 4.94 14.57
CA GLY A 163 13.99 6.01 15.53
C GLY A 163 14.44 7.27 14.84
N GLY A 164 14.26 8.38 15.52
CA GLY A 164 14.58 9.69 14.99
C GLY A 164 14.34 10.76 16.04
N GLU A 165 14.55 12.00 15.61
CA GLU A 165 14.25 13.18 16.39
C GLU A 165 13.23 14.02 15.64
N SER A 166 12.32 14.62 16.38
CA SER A 166 11.31 15.55 15.88
C SER A 166 11.23 16.75 16.82
N ASP A 167 11.08 17.95 16.27
CA ASP A 167 10.88 19.18 17.05
C ASP A 167 9.63 19.09 17.94
N ASP A 168 8.68 18.24 17.57
CA ASP A 168 7.44 18.07 18.29
C ASP A 168 7.57 17.10 19.47
N ILE A 169 7.86 15.83 19.16
CA ILE A 169 7.87 14.71 20.11
C ILE A 169 9.26 14.38 20.67
N GLY A 170 10.30 15.09 20.25
CA GLY A 170 11.68 14.87 20.65
C GLY A 170 12.26 13.59 20.05
N LEU A 171 13.23 13.00 20.76
CA LEU A 171 13.78 11.69 20.40
C LEU A 171 12.70 10.61 20.57
N PHE A 172 12.55 9.77 19.55
CA PHE A 172 11.62 8.66 19.54
C PHE A 172 12.27 7.39 19.01
N GLY A 173 11.78 6.25 19.48
CA GLY A 173 12.08 4.92 18.96
C GLY A 173 10.79 4.22 18.54
N GLN A 174 10.86 3.38 17.54
CA GLN A 174 9.74 2.58 17.07
C GLN A 174 10.13 1.12 16.85
N VAL A 175 9.21 0.23 17.18
CA VAL A 175 9.26 -1.20 16.86
C VAL A 175 7.99 -1.59 16.11
N GLY A 176 8.14 -2.33 15.03
CA GLY A 176 7.06 -2.87 14.25
C GLY A 176 7.20 -4.37 14.04
N TYR A 177 6.07 -5.05 13.95
CA TYR A 177 5.94 -6.47 13.62
C TYR A 177 5.01 -6.58 12.42
N GLU A 178 5.48 -7.20 11.34
CA GLU A 178 4.69 -7.48 10.16
C GLU A 178 4.80 -8.98 9.84
N ASP A 179 3.67 -9.65 9.67
CA ASP A 179 3.64 -11.03 9.19
C ASP A 179 2.38 -11.23 8.34
N ALA A 180 2.56 -11.58 7.06
CA ALA A 180 1.46 -11.79 6.13
C ALA A 180 0.83 -13.18 6.21
N ASN A 181 1.27 -14.04 7.14
CA ASN A 181 0.84 -15.43 7.24
C ASN A 181 0.95 -15.99 8.66
N ILE A 182 0.46 -15.26 9.67
CA ILE A 182 0.62 -15.64 11.08
C ILE A 182 -0.03 -16.99 11.44
N SER A 183 -1.08 -17.39 10.72
CA SER A 183 -1.82 -18.64 10.94
C SER A 183 -1.44 -19.77 9.98
N GLY A 184 -0.60 -19.49 8.98
CA GLY A 184 -0.40 -20.41 7.84
C GLY A 184 -1.54 -20.40 6.81
N LEU A 185 -2.56 -19.54 6.99
CA LEU A 185 -3.74 -19.41 6.11
C LEU A 185 -3.84 -18.00 5.47
N ASN A 186 -2.70 -17.33 5.28
CA ASN A 186 -2.58 -15.97 4.74
C ASN A 186 -3.28 -14.89 5.58
N ASP A 187 -3.41 -15.13 6.90
CA ASP A 187 -3.84 -14.10 7.84
C ASP A 187 -2.68 -13.17 8.15
N LYS A 188 -2.94 -11.86 8.12
CA LYS A 188 -1.95 -10.79 8.23
C LYS A 188 -2.04 -10.11 9.58
N LEU A 189 -0.90 -9.81 10.17
CA LEU A 189 -0.76 -8.95 11.35
C LEU A 189 0.29 -7.88 11.06
N ASP A 190 -0.10 -6.62 11.21
CA ASP A 190 0.79 -5.47 11.15
C ASP A 190 0.61 -4.62 12.40
N THR A 191 1.68 -4.46 13.17
CA THR A 191 1.68 -3.73 14.43
C THR A 191 2.87 -2.80 14.47
N THR A 192 2.70 -1.58 14.93
CA THR A 192 3.77 -0.62 15.21
C THR A 192 3.54 0.05 16.55
N LEU A 193 4.58 0.15 17.36
CA LEU A 193 4.63 0.89 18.61
C LEU A 193 5.75 1.91 18.53
N GLN A 194 5.43 3.19 18.73
CA GLN A 194 6.40 4.27 18.81
C GLN A 194 6.34 4.90 20.21
N ILE A 195 7.49 5.02 20.84
CA ILE A 195 7.65 5.63 22.15
C ILE A 195 8.60 6.82 22.00
N SER A 196 8.19 7.94 22.56
CA SER A 196 9.00 9.16 22.66
C SER A 196 8.97 9.70 24.10
N SER A 197 9.71 10.76 24.38
CA SER A 197 9.67 11.40 25.71
C SER A 197 8.34 12.09 26.03
N LYS A 198 7.53 12.40 25.00
CA LYS A 198 6.29 13.17 25.14
C LYS A 198 5.03 12.39 24.79
N ASP A 199 5.12 11.38 23.93
CA ASP A 199 3.96 10.66 23.40
C ASP A 199 4.23 9.17 23.19
N VAL A 200 3.14 8.41 23.20
CA VAL A 200 3.11 7.00 22.80
C VAL A 200 2.10 6.85 21.67
N GLN A 201 2.58 6.38 20.52
CA GLN A 201 1.75 6.11 19.35
C GLN A 201 1.72 4.61 19.08
N PHE A 202 0.58 4.11 18.61
CA PHE A 202 0.48 2.72 18.22
C PHE A 202 -0.44 2.54 17.02
N TYR A 203 -0.19 1.47 16.29
CA TYR A 203 -1.02 0.99 15.21
C TYR A 203 -1.06 -0.53 15.28
N GLY A 204 -2.22 -1.13 15.06
CA GLY A 204 -2.38 -2.57 14.95
C GLY A 204 -3.48 -2.89 13.96
N GLN A 205 -3.23 -3.81 13.04
CA GLN A 205 -4.22 -4.35 12.13
C GLN A 205 -4.05 -5.85 11.96
N PHE A 206 -5.10 -6.60 12.29
CA PHE A 206 -5.26 -7.98 11.90
C PHE A 206 -6.16 -8.05 10.67
N THR A 207 -5.80 -8.86 9.69
CA THR A 207 -6.61 -9.08 8.49
C THR A 207 -6.64 -10.55 8.14
N SER A 208 -7.82 -11.15 8.12
CA SER A 208 -8.03 -12.45 7.50
C SER A 208 -8.73 -12.25 6.16
N PRO A 209 -8.03 -12.39 5.02
CA PRO A 209 -8.62 -12.13 3.70
C PRO A 209 -9.79 -13.07 3.39
N TYR A 210 -10.62 -12.64 2.43
CA TYR A 210 -11.61 -13.53 1.82
C TYR A 210 -10.91 -14.69 1.10
N ARG A 211 -11.49 -15.88 1.18
CA ARG A 211 -10.93 -17.10 0.59
C ARG A 211 -11.92 -17.63 -0.44
N PRO A 212 -11.61 -17.57 -1.75
CA PRO A 212 -12.51 -18.08 -2.78
C PRO A 212 -12.88 -19.56 -2.62
N GLY A 213 -11.99 -20.37 -2.02
CA GLY A 213 -12.24 -21.78 -1.72
C GLY A 213 -13.22 -22.03 -0.55
N GLU A 214 -13.56 -20.99 0.21
CA GLU A 214 -14.49 -21.03 1.34
C GLU A 214 -15.60 -19.97 1.13
N PRO A 215 -16.50 -20.14 0.14
CA PRO A 215 -17.38 -19.06 -0.31
C PRO A 215 -18.36 -18.53 0.75
N ASN A 216 -18.72 -19.37 1.73
CA ASN A 216 -19.59 -19.02 2.86
C ASN A 216 -18.88 -18.24 3.98
N ARG A 217 -17.57 -18.06 3.88
CA ARG A 217 -16.76 -17.35 4.86
C ARG A 217 -16.38 -15.97 4.33
N LEU A 218 -16.82 -14.91 5.02
CA LEU A 218 -16.33 -13.56 4.75
C LEU A 218 -14.91 -13.41 5.30
N GLY A 219 -14.09 -12.62 4.60
CA GLY A 219 -12.88 -12.08 5.21
C GLY A 219 -13.24 -11.01 6.23
N TYR A 220 -12.30 -10.67 7.10
CA TYR A 220 -12.50 -9.60 8.07
C TYR A 220 -11.19 -8.91 8.43
N SER A 221 -11.28 -7.66 8.85
CA SER A 221 -10.15 -6.89 9.35
C SER A 221 -10.53 -6.13 10.62
N ILE A 222 -9.60 -6.09 11.57
CA ILE A 222 -9.74 -5.36 12.82
C ILE A 222 -8.53 -4.44 12.93
N ARG A 223 -8.76 -3.16 13.17
CA ARG A 223 -7.73 -2.13 13.29
C ARG A 223 -7.93 -1.32 14.55
N GLY A 224 -6.84 -0.93 15.20
CA GLY A 224 -6.81 0.04 16.29
C GLY A 224 -5.56 0.90 16.20
N TYR A 225 -5.68 2.19 16.52
CA TYR A 225 -4.56 3.10 16.45
C TYR A 225 -4.69 4.31 17.37
N ARG A 226 -3.54 4.91 17.65
CA ARG A 226 -3.36 6.22 18.26
C ARG A 226 -2.19 6.92 17.61
N THR A 227 -2.42 8.11 17.07
CA THR A 227 -1.37 8.97 16.49
C THR A 227 -1.54 10.41 16.96
N ARG A 228 -0.47 11.19 16.87
CA ARG A 228 -0.42 12.62 17.15
C ARG A 228 0.63 13.24 16.24
N ASP A 229 0.15 14.04 15.29
CA ASP A 229 1.00 14.69 14.30
C ASP A 229 0.71 16.19 14.23
N LEU A 230 1.64 16.95 13.66
CA LEU A 230 1.33 18.33 13.25
C LEU A 230 0.20 18.29 12.21
N SER A 231 -0.76 19.19 12.36
CA SER A 231 -1.89 19.27 11.41
C SER A 231 -1.39 19.67 10.02
N SER A 232 -1.79 18.92 9.00
CA SER A 232 -1.60 19.28 7.60
C SER A 232 -2.67 20.28 7.13
N THR A 233 -3.90 20.14 7.60
CA THR A 233 -5.00 21.07 7.29
C THR A 233 -4.78 22.43 7.93
N PHE A 234 -4.51 22.46 9.24
CA PHE A 234 -4.14 23.66 9.98
C PHE A 234 -2.63 23.84 9.89
N ASN A 235 -2.18 24.14 8.67
CA ASN A 235 -0.76 24.25 8.35
C ASN A 235 -0.07 25.39 9.15
N GLU A 236 1.22 25.60 8.91
CA GLU A 236 2.02 26.55 9.70
C GLU A 236 1.59 28.03 9.62
N ASP A 237 0.70 28.38 8.71
CA ASP A 237 0.14 29.73 8.59
C ASP A 237 -1.00 29.94 9.61
N ILE A 238 -1.60 28.84 10.08
CA ILE A 238 -2.65 28.83 11.11
C ILE A 238 -1.99 28.60 12.47
N ARG A 239 -2.06 29.62 13.32
CA ARG A 239 -1.45 29.63 14.65
C ARG A 239 -2.50 29.71 15.74
N LEU A 240 -2.17 29.10 16.87
CA LEU A 240 -2.91 29.20 18.12
C LEU A 240 -2.60 30.54 18.81
N SER A 241 -3.41 30.90 19.80
CA SER A 241 -3.25 32.15 20.58
C SER A 241 -1.90 32.25 21.31
N ASN A 242 -1.33 31.11 21.72
CA ASN A 242 0.00 31.00 22.31
C ASN A 242 1.15 30.99 21.27
N GLY A 243 0.85 31.10 19.97
CA GLY A 243 1.81 31.07 18.87
C GLY A 243 2.16 29.66 18.35
N ASP A 244 1.61 28.61 18.96
CA ASP A 244 1.88 27.23 18.56
C ASP A 244 1.20 26.85 17.24
N LYS A 245 1.75 25.80 16.61
CA LYS A 245 1.11 25.06 15.52
C LYS A 245 0.05 24.10 16.10
N VAL A 246 -1.03 23.91 15.36
CA VAL A 246 -2.08 22.95 15.71
C VAL A 246 -1.58 21.52 15.51
N ARG A 247 -1.94 20.64 16.43
CA ARG A 247 -1.64 19.20 16.36
C ARG A 247 -2.90 18.38 16.42
N GLU A 248 -2.92 17.33 15.63
CA GLU A 248 -4.03 16.40 15.52
C GLU A 248 -3.69 15.12 16.25
N GLY A 249 -4.30 14.92 17.41
CA GLY A 249 -4.34 13.61 18.06
C GLY A 249 -5.51 12.81 17.51
N ARG A 250 -5.26 11.63 16.95
CA ARG A 250 -6.29 10.70 16.47
C ARG A 250 -6.23 9.40 17.25
N PHE A 251 -7.37 8.95 17.74
CA PHE A 251 -7.53 7.67 18.41
C PHE A 251 -8.76 6.97 17.87
N GLY A 252 -8.62 5.73 17.44
CA GLY A 252 -9.72 5.07 16.77
C GLY A 252 -9.49 3.60 16.46
N GLY A 253 -10.48 3.02 15.80
CA GLY A 253 -10.45 1.65 15.35
C GLY A 253 -11.53 1.37 14.31
N SER A 254 -11.39 0.23 13.64
CA SER A 254 -12.33 -0.20 12.60
C SER A 254 -12.50 -1.71 12.62
N VAL A 255 -13.72 -2.16 12.32
CA VAL A 255 -14.01 -3.57 11.98
C VAL A 255 -14.58 -3.60 10.57
N ALA A 256 -13.97 -4.40 9.71
CA ALA A 256 -14.36 -4.53 8.31
C ALA A 256 -14.71 -5.98 7.97
N LEU A 257 -15.74 -6.16 7.15
CA LEU A 257 -16.03 -7.39 6.43
C LEU A 257 -15.48 -7.27 5.01
N LEU A 258 -14.86 -8.33 4.51
CA LEU A 258 -14.18 -8.36 3.22
C LEU A 258 -14.78 -9.46 2.35
N LYS A 259 -15.01 -9.16 1.07
CA LYS A 259 -15.45 -10.14 0.08
C LYS A 259 -14.84 -9.80 -1.27
N SER A 260 -14.40 -10.82 -1.98
CA SER A 260 -13.99 -10.68 -3.38
C SER A 260 -15.04 -11.33 -4.29
N PHE A 261 -15.32 -10.71 -5.43
CA PHE A 261 -16.08 -11.28 -6.53
C PHE A 261 -15.34 -11.01 -7.83
N ASP A 262 -15.07 -12.06 -8.59
CA ASP A 262 -14.18 -12.01 -9.76
C ASP A 262 -12.82 -11.35 -9.44
N ASP A 263 -12.51 -10.22 -10.07
CA ASP A 263 -11.30 -9.42 -9.84
C ASP A 263 -11.53 -8.22 -8.90
N TRP A 264 -12.72 -8.08 -8.35
CA TRP A 264 -13.08 -6.99 -7.45
C TRP A 264 -12.98 -7.43 -6.01
N ASP A 265 -12.27 -6.64 -5.23
CA ASP A 265 -12.24 -6.73 -3.77
C ASP A 265 -13.18 -5.68 -3.21
N THR A 266 -14.00 -6.06 -2.23
CA THR A 266 -14.93 -5.17 -1.55
C THR A 266 -14.79 -5.25 -0.04
N SER A 267 -15.05 -4.13 0.60
CA SER A 267 -15.13 -4.03 2.04
C SER A 267 -16.31 -3.21 2.50
N VAL A 268 -16.89 -3.62 3.64
CA VAL A 268 -17.83 -2.82 4.42
C VAL A 268 -17.23 -2.71 5.81
N ALA A 269 -17.02 -1.50 6.32
CA ALA A 269 -16.41 -1.29 7.63
C ALA A 269 -17.17 -0.30 8.50
N LEU A 270 -17.20 -0.60 9.80
CA LEU A 270 -17.60 0.31 10.86
C LEU A 270 -16.34 0.92 11.45
N ASN A 271 -16.27 2.25 11.49
CA ASN A 271 -15.12 2.97 12.00
C ASN A 271 -15.53 3.91 13.13
N TYR A 272 -14.63 4.10 14.08
CA TYR A 272 -14.70 5.14 15.09
C TYR A 272 -13.36 5.87 15.14
N THR A 273 -13.40 7.19 15.10
CA THR A 273 -12.22 8.06 15.27
C THR A 273 -12.57 9.24 16.15
N ARG A 274 -11.84 9.41 17.25
CA ARG A 274 -11.78 10.67 18.00
C ARG A 274 -10.63 11.51 17.47
N ILE A 275 -10.95 12.71 17.03
CA ILE A 275 -9.99 13.73 16.61
C ILE A 275 -9.89 14.76 17.74
N SER A 276 -8.68 15.09 18.19
CA SER A 276 -8.45 16.14 19.18
C SER A 276 -7.40 17.11 18.69
N LEU A 277 -7.72 18.40 18.75
CA LEU A 277 -6.88 19.50 18.31
C LEU A 277 -6.18 20.08 19.53
N ARG A 278 -4.85 20.10 19.51
CA ARG A 278 -4.03 20.41 20.68
C ARG A 278 -2.85 21.31 20.35
N ASP A 279 -2.38 22.02 21.37
CA ASP A 279 -1.10 22.72 21.34
C ASP A 279 0.09 21.77 21.62
N ARG A 280 1.30 22.33 21.75
CA ARG A 280 2.50 21.54 22.04
C ARG A 280 2.45 20.87 23.41
N ASP A 281 1.80 21.50 24.37
CA ASP A 281 1.72 21.10 25.78
C ASP A 281 0.51 20.20 26.08
N TYR A 282 -0.12 19.65 25.04
CA TYR A 282 -1.26 18.71 25.09
C TYR A 282 -2.58 19.34 25.52
N ASN A 283 -2.68 20.66 25.64
CA ASN A 283 -3.94 21.33 25.95
C ASN A 283 -4.85 21.29 24.72
N VAL A 284 -6.14 21.02 24.94
CA VAL A 284 -7.13 21.03 23.87
C VAL A 284 -7.41 22.47 23.45
N THR A 285 -7.39 22.73 22.15
CA THR A 285 -7.57 24.06 21.56
C THR A 285 -8.83 24.09 20.73
N ARG A 286 -9.71 25.06 21.02
CA ARG A 286 -11.03 25.18 20.36
C ARG A 286 -11.00 26.03 19.11
N VAL A 287 -10.16 27.07 19.13
CA VAL A 287 -10.08 28.10 18.10
C VAL A 287 -8.63 28.40 17.76
N ASP A 288 -8.40 28.93 16.57
CA ASP A 288 -7.13 29.55 16.20
C ASP A 288 -6.96 30.94 16.86
N ARG A 289 -5.85 31.61 16.55
CA ARG A 289 -5.54 32.97 17.02
C ARG A 289 -6.54 34.03 16.54
N LEU A 290 -7.21 33.81 15.41
CA LEU A 290 -8.22 34.71 14.84
C LEU A 290 -9.63 34.43 15.36
N GLY A 291 -9.80 33.39 16.19
CA GLY A 291 -11.08 32.97 16.73
C GLY A 291 -11.84 31.98 15.84
N SER A 292 -11.26 31.49 14.75
CA SER A 292 -11.87 30.48 13.88
C SER A 292 -11.94 29.13 14.59
N PRO A 293 -13.07 28.41 14.58
CA PRO A 293 -13.18 27.10 15.22
C PRO A 293 -12.32 26.04 14.52
N LEU A 294 -11.62 25.23 15.30
CA LEU A 294 -10.76 24.14 14.80
C LEU A 294 -11.47 22.78 14.70
N SER A 295 -12.68 22.67 15.26
CA SER A 295 -13.47 21.45 15.27
C SER A 295 -14.92 21.77 14.95
N LEU A 296 -15.66 20.82 14.39
CA LEU A 296 -17.07 21.02 14.08
C LEU A 296 -17.89 21.19 15.37
N SER A 297 -17.54 20.44 16.43
CA SER A 297 -18.18 20.56 17.74
C SER A 297 -17.93 21.89 18.46
N GLY A 298 -16.94 22.68 18.03
CA GLY A 298 -16.44 23.86 18.74
C GLY A 298 -15.68 23.56 20.04
N THR A 299 -15.48 22.29 20.40
CA THR A 299 -14.81 21.89 21.66
C THR A 299 -13.32 21.60 21.49
N GLY A 300 -12.81 21.59 20.26
CA GLY A 300 -11.48 21.09 19.93
C GLY A 300 -11.40 19.56 19.88
N VAL A 301 -12.53 18.86 20.04
CA VAL A 301 -12.63 17.40 19.97
C VAL A 301 -13.86 17.01 19.16
N ASP A 302 -13.67 16.16 18.16
CA ASP A 302 -14.74 15.62 17.33
C ASP A 302 -14.74 14.09 17.38
N ASP A 303 -15.90 13.48 17.53
CA ASP A 303 -16.09 12.03 17.44
C ASP A 303 -16.76 11.67 16.13
N LEU A 304 -16.08 10.84 15.34
CA LEU A 304 -16.54 10.43 14.02
C LEU A 304 -16.83 8.93 14.03
N PHE A 305 -18.11 8.59 13.91
CA PHE A 305 -18.56 7.22 13.66
C PHE A 305 -18.96 7.11 12.20
N THR A 306 -18.35 6.20 11.45
CA THR A 306 -18.62 6.05 10.02
C THR A 306 -18.91 4.63 9.61
N VAL A 307 -19.77 4.49 8.60
CA VAL A 307 -19.95 3.29 7.80
C VAL A 307 -19.28 3.54 6.47
N SER A 308 -18.31 2.71 6.12
CA SER A 308 -17.56 2.82 4.87
C SER A 308 -17.80 1.63 3.98
N PHE A 309 -17.91 1.90 2.68
CA PHE A 309 -17.90 0.90 1.63
C PHE A 309 -16.77 1.23 0.67
N ALA A 310 -15.96 0.23 0.31
CA ALA A 310 -14.93 0.37 -0.70
C ALA A 310 -14.98 -0.80 -1.68
N VAL A 311 -14.65 -0.49 -2.93
CA VAL A 311 -14.50 -1.46 -4.01
C VAL A 311 -13.21 -1.15 -4.76
N SER A 312 -12.40 -2.18 -4.99
CA SER A 312 -11.11 -2.04 -5.65
C SER A 312 -10.88 -3.15 -6.66
N ARG A 313 -10.17 -2.82 -7.74
CA ARG A 313 -9.73 -3.77 -8.77
C ARG A 313 -8.24 -3.59 -9.03
N ASP A 314 -7.46 -4.64 -8.82
CA ASP A 314 -6.03 -4.67 -9.12
C ASP A 314 -5.76 -5.58 -10.32
N GLN A 315 -5.41 -4.96 -11.45
CA GLN A 315 -5.07 -5.63 -12.71
C GLN A 315 -3.59 -5.49 -13.07
N ARG A 316 -2.75 -5.11 -12.11
CA ARG A 316 -1.30 -5.01 -12.36
C ARG A 316 -0.71 -6.36 -12.71
N ASP A 317 0.30 -6.34 -13.57
CA ASP A 317 1.11 -7.52 -13.88
C ASP A 317 1.89 -8.02 -12.65
N ARG A 318 2.39 -7.07 -11.86
CA ARG A 318 3.20 -7.32 -10.67
C ARG A 318 2.78 -6.38 -9.56
N ARG A 319 2.66 -6.94 -8.35
CA ARG A 319 2.33 -6.16 -7.16
C ARG A 319 3.46 -5.19 -6.78
N ASP A 320 4.69 -5.69 -6.80
CA ASP A 320 5.89 -4.92 -6.52
C ASP A 320 6.54 -4.51 -7.85
N ASN A 321 6.75 -3.20 -8.06
CA ASN A 321 7.28 -2.62 -9.31
C ASN A 321 6.46 -3.01 -10.57
N PRO A 322 5.18 -2.60 -10.66
CA PRO A 322 4.34 -2.84 -11.83
C PRO A 322 4.92 -2.21 -13.10
N THR A 323 4.76 -2.89 -14.23
CA THR A 323 5.17 -2.38 -15.56
C THR A 323 3.97 -2.09 -16.44
N GLN A 324 2.83 -2.73 -16.18
CA GLN A 324 1.59 -2.58 -16.93
C GLN A 324 0.35 -2.88 -16.07
N GLY A 325 -0.81 -2.49 -16.56
CA GLY A 325 -2.10 -2.72 -15.89
C GLY A 325 -2.52 -1.54 -15.03
N SER A 326 -3.50 -1.75 -14.15
CA SER A 326 -4.11 -0.65 -13.40
C SER A 326 -4.56 -1.03 -12.00
N ILE A 327 -4.75 0.00 -11.18
CA ILE A 327 -5.46 -0.09 -9.91
C ILE A 327 -6.59 0.93 -9.94
N LEU A 328 -7.81 0.50 -9.62
CA LEU A 328 -8.95 1.37 -9.37
C LEU A 328 -9.44 1.12 -7.95
N THR A 329 -9.66 2.18 -7.18
CA THR A 329 -10.32 2.13 -5.87
C THR A 329 -11.40 3.20 -5.82
N LEU A 330 -12.61 2.81 -5.47
CA LEU A 330 -13.72 3.73 -5.20
C LEU A 330 -14.18 3.50 -3.77
N SER A 331 -14.45 4.57 -3.02
CA SER A 331 -14.95 4.45 -1.65
C SER A 331 -15.97 5.53 -1.31
N THR A 332 -16.90 5.16 -0.44
CA THR A 332 -17.82 6.08 0.24
C THR A 332 -17.74 5.82 1.74
N GLU A 333 -17.78 6.90 2.52
CA GLU A 333 -17.75 6.87 3.97
C GLU A 333 -18.84 7.81 4.51
N GLN A 334 -19.89 7.20 5.06
CA GLN A 334 -21.03 7.90 5.67
C GLN A 334 -20.77 8.07 7.16
N ALA A 335 -20.68 9.32 7.62
CA ALA A 335 -20.71 9.65 9.03
C ALA A 335 -22.13 9.53 9.58
N ILE A 336 -22.27 8.82 10.69
CA ILE A 336 -23.51 8.72 11.46
C ILE A 336 -23.42 9.78 12.58
N PRO A 337 -24.43 10.66 12.71
CA PRO A 337 -24.44 11.76 13.66
C PRO A 337 -24.65 11.25 15.09
N ILE A 338 -23.57 10.72 15.68
CA ILE A 338 -23.48 10.26 17.06
C ILE A 338 -22.13 10.68 17.64
N GLY A 339 -22.10 10.99 18.94
CA GLY A 339 -20.89 11.49 19.61
C GLY A 339 -20.70 13.01 19.50
N LEU A 340 -19.52 13.49 19.91
CA LEU A 340 -19.19 14.92 19.89
C LEU A 340 -19.13 15.49 18.48
N GLY A 341 -19.87 16.57 18.25
CA GLY A 341 -19.97 17.25 16.95
C GLY A 341 -21.15 16.80 16.09
N ASN A 342 -21.83 15.70 16.44
CA ASN A 342 -23.03 15.21 15.75
C ASN A 342 -22.87 15.17 14.21
N ILE A 343 -21.71 14.68 13.74
CA ILE A 343 -21.24 14.85 12.37
C ILE A 343 -22.10 14.04 11.40
N SER A 344 -22.65 14.71 10.38
CA SER A 344 -23.37 14.07 9.28
C SER A 344 -22.76 14.48 7.95
N SER A 345 -22.00 13.57 7.34
CA SER A 345 -21.39 13.77 6.04
C SER A 345 -21.23 12.46 5.27
N ASN A 346 -21.09 12.57 3.96
CA ASN A 346 -20.66 11.48 3.08
C ASN A 346 -19.37 11.88 2.37
N ARG A 347 -18.28 11.17 2.63
CA ARG A 347 -17.01 11.33 1.91
C ARG A 347 -16.95 10.34 0.76
N LEU A 348 -16.76 10.85 -0.45
CA LEU A 348 -16.55 10.07 -1.67
C LEU A 348 -15.10 10.22 -2.13
N ARG A 349 -14.47 9.11 -2.54
CA ARG A 349 -13.14 9.10 -3.14
C ARG A 349 -13.06 8.14 -4.32
N GLY A 350 -12.29 8.54 -5.33
CA GLY A 350 -11.91 7.70 -6.45
C GLY A 350 -10.44 7.86 -6.77
N ASP A 351 -9.73 6.75 -6.82
CA ASP A 351 -8.29 6.68 -7.09
C ASP A 351 -8.07 5.71 -8.24
N TYR A 352 -7.42 6.18 -9.30
CA TYR A 352 -7.08 5.37 -10.47
C TYR A 352 -5.63 5.56 -10.87
N ILE A 353 -4.91 4.45 -11.04
CA ILE A 353 -3.54 4.46 -11.54
C ILE A 353 -3.45 3.50 -12.71
N GLN A 354 -2.94 3.99 -13.84
CA GLN A 354 -2.65 3.20 -15.02
C GLN A 354 -1.14 3.16 -15.26
N TYR A 355 -0.59 1.95 -15.43
CA TYR A 355 0.79 1.70 -15.82
C TYR A 355 0.82 1.35 -17.30
N LEU A 356 1.62 2.09 -18.06
CA LEU A 356 1.78 1.94 -19.50
C LEU A 356 3.25 1.62 -19.79
N PRO A 357 3.56 0.46 -20.37
CA PRO A 357 4.93 0.17 -20.79
C PRO A 357 5.32 1.12 -21.93
N VAL A 358 6.54 1.67 -21.87
CA VAL A 358 7.10 2.57 -22.89
C VAL A 358 8.46 2.07 -23.34
N SER A 359 8.85 2.37 -24.59
CA SER A 359 10.11 1.92 -25.19
C SER A 359 10.94 3.03 -25.86
N TRP A 360 10.54 4.29 -25.68
CA TRP A 360 11.03 5.43 -26.48
C TRP A 360 11.95 6.40 -25.72
N ILE A 361 12.30 6.10 -24.47
CA ILE A 361 13.04 7.02 -23.59
C ILE A 361 14.47 6.50 -23.31
N GLY A 362 14.68 5.18 -23.31
CA GLY A 362 15.99 4.54 -23.22
C GLY A 362 16.52 4.03 -24.57
N ASN A 363 17.84 4.07 -24.78
CA ASN A 363 18.57 3.60 -25.97
C ASN A 363 18.46 2.07 -26.21
N ASN A 364 17.26 1.51 -26.38
CA ASN A 364 17.02 0.08 -26.66
C ASN A 364 17.79 -0.89 -25.71
N GLN A 365 18.01 -0.50 -24.45
CA GLN A 365 18.75 -1.35 -23.52
C GLN A 365 17.84 -2.32 -22.77
N SER A 366 17.79 -3.54 -23.30
CA SER A 366 17.46 -4.84 -22.68
C SER A 366 16.12 -5.00 -21.95
N ALA A 367 15.44 -6.13 -22.21
CA ALA A 367 14.19 -6.57 -21.58
C ALA A 367 14.23 -6.65 -20.04
N ASP A 368 15.41 -6.53 -19.43
CA ASP A 368 15.66 -6.59 -17.98
C ASP A 368 15.28 -5.31 -17.20
N ASN A 369 15.04 -4.20 -17.89
CA ASN A 369 14.64 -2.91 -17.29
C ASN A 369 13.49 -2.30 -18.09
N PRO A 370 12.26 -2.84 -17.96
CA PRO A 370 11.10 -2.26 -18.60
C PRO A 370 10.91 -0.82 -18.14
N GLU A 371 10.76 0.10 -19.09
CA GLU A 371 10.40 1.49 -18.82
C GLU A 371 8.87 1.58 -18.77
N MET A 372 8.34 2.37 -17.83
CA MET A 372 6.90 2.54 -17.68
C MET A 372 6.52 3.98 -17.35
N LEU A 373 5.41 4.42 -17.91
CA LEU A 373 4.70 5.64 -17.52
C LEU A 373 3.57 5.25 -16.56
N ALA A 374 3.47 5.94 -15.43
CA ALA A 374 2.35 5.79 -14.51
C ALA A 374 1.50 7.06 -14.54
N VAL A 375 0.22 6.94 -14.89
CA VAL A 375 -0.75 8.03 -14.84
C VAL A 375 -1.62 7.83 -13.61
N ASN A 376 -1.67 8.81 -12.72
CA ASN A 376 -2.42 8.77 -11.48
C ASN A 376 -3.50 9.86 -11.50
N LEU A 377 -4.75 9.46 -11.27
CA LEU A 377 -5.93 10.32 -11.14
C LEU A 377 -6.53 10.11 -9.75
N GLN A 378 -6.73 11.19 -9.01
CA GLN A 378 -7.40 11.17 -7.71
C GLN A 378 -8.49 12.22 -7.67
N ILE A 379 -9.65 11.84 -7.16
CA ILE A 379 -10.80 12.72 -6.96
C ILE A 379 -11.42 12.45 -5.60
N GLY A 380 -11.92 13.50 -4.96
CA GLY A 380 -12.64 13.36 -3.71
C GLY A 380 -13.55 14.52 -3.41
N THR A 381 -14.64 14.25 -2.71
CA THR A 381 -15.57 15.27 -2.23
C THR A 381 -16.23 14.84 -0.92
N ILE A 382 -16.56 15.81 -0.07
CA ILE A 382 -17.34 15.58 1.15
C ILE A 382 -18.66 16.33 1.01
N ILE A 383 -19.77 15.64 1.23
CA ILE A 383 -21.12 16.22 1.23
C ILE A 383 -21.59 16.28 2.68
N GLY A 384 -22.18 17.39 3.13
CA GLY A 384 -22.61 17.58 4.52
C GLY A 384 -21.53 18.17 5.45
N ASP A 385 -21.72 18.09 6.76
CA ASP A 385 -20.82 18.69 7.73
C ASP A 385 -19.72 17.71 8.14
N PHE A 386 -18.48 18.18 8.21
CA PHE A 386 -17.32 17.35 8.56
C PHE A 386 -16.31 18.14 9.42
N PRO A 387 -15.51 17.46 10.26
CA PRO A 387 -14.43 18.10 11.00
C PRO A 387 -13.46 18.80 10.04
N PRO A 388 -13.06 20.06 10.28
CA PRO A 388 -12.12 20.72 9.37
C PRO A 388 -10.81 19.96 9.22
N ALA A 389 -10.30 19.33 10.29
CA ALA A 389 -9.13 18.42 10.27
C ALA A 389 -9.28 17.20 9.34
N ASN A 390 -10.46 16.95 8.79
CA ASN A 390 -10.76 15.91 7.83
C ASN A 390 -10.87 16.45 6.39
N ALA A 391 -10.51 17.71 6.15
CA ALA A 391 -10.39 18.26 4.81
C ALA A 391 -9.39 17.44 3.97
N PHE A 392 -9.52 17.53 2.65
CA PHE A 392 -8.55 16.96 1.74
C PHE A 392 -7.38 17.91 1.59
N ASP A 393 -6.20 17.48 2.05
CA ASP A 393 -4.97 18.24 1.93
C ASP A 393 -4.25 17.91 0.63
N ILE A 394 -3.90 18.96 -0.11
CA ILE A 394 -3.17 18.89 -1.38
C ILE A 394 -1.73 19.38 -1.16
N GLY A 395 -0.77 18.63 -1.68
CA GLY A 395 0.66 18.76 -1.43
C GLY A 395 1.23 17.56 -0.68
N GLY A 396 2.54 17.34 -0.79
CA GLY A 396 3.24 16.21 -0.18
C GLY A 396 3.63 15.11 -1.18
N LEU A 397 4.07 13.96 -0.67
CA LEU A 397 4.63 12.90 -1.51
C LEU A 397 3.59 12.16 -2.35
N ASP A 398 2.36 12.09 -1.84
CA ASP A 398 1.27 11.30 -2.41
C ASP A 398 0.30 12.11 -3.30
N SER A 399 0.51 13.42 -3.39
CA SER A 399 -0.22 14.33 -4.26
C SER A 399 0.74 15.18 -5.10
N VAL A 400 0.89 16.47 -4.79
CA VAL A 400 1.79 17.39 -5.50
C VAL A 400 3.14 17.43 -4.79
N ARG A 401 4.09 16.66 -5.35
CA ARG A 401 5.48 16.62 -4.86
C ARG A 401 6.17 17.98 -5.00
N GLY A 402 7.06 18.28 -4.06
CA GLY A 402 7.76 19.56 -3.97
C GLY A 402 7.05 20.59 -3.07
N TYR A 403 5.80 20.35 -2.71
CA TYR A 403 5.05 21.12 -1.70
C TYR A 403 4.86 20.30 -0.43
N GLY A 404 4.73 20.97 0.71
CA GLY A 404 4.33 20.31 1.97
C GLY A 404 2.87 19.85 1.93
N TYR A 405 2.48 18.94 2.83
CA TYR A 405 1.08 18.55 2.99
C TYR A 405 0.21 19.77 3.34
N GLY A 406 -0.93 19.94 2.67
CA GLY A 406 -1.85 21.06 2.87
C GLY A 406 -1.31 22.44 2.47
N LYS A 407 -0.18 22.48 1.73
CA LYS A 407 0.43 23.73 1.26
C LYS A 407 -0.02 24.19 -0.11
N VAL A 408 -0.64 23.32 -0.90
CA VAL A 408 -1.25 23.70 -2.18
C VAL A 408 -2.68 24.17 -1.94
N ALA A 409 -3.46 23.35 -1.25
CA ALA A 409 -4.81 23.67 -0.82
C ALA A 409 -5.25 22.68 0.26
N SER A 410 -6.26 23.07 1.04
CA SER A 410 -7.01 22.16 1.91
C SER A 410 -8.49 22.45 1.72
N GLY A 411 -9.29 21.43 1.42
CA GLY A 411 -10.69 21.69 1.04
C GLY A 411 -11.64 20.51 1.13
N ARG A 412 -12.92 20.81 0.90
CA ARG A 412 -14.02 19.84 0.86
C ARG A 412 -13.92 18.90 -0.34
N SER A 413 -13.43 19.41 -1.47
CA SER A 413 -13.38 18.70 -2.74
C SER A 413 -12.04 18.93 -3.42
N TYR A 414 -11.55 17.93 -4.15
CA TYR A 414 -10.35 18.02 -4.96
C TYR A 414 -10.44 17.11 -6.18
N GLY A 415 -9.63 17.42 -7.20
CA GLY A 415 -9.36 16.53 -8.33
C GLY A 415 -8.03 16.91 -8.96
N TRP A 416 -7.16 15.92 -9.21
CA TRP A 416 -5.92 16.16 -9.94
C TRP A 416 -5.47 14.93 -10.72
N GLU A 417 -4.68 15.18 -11.76
CA GLU A 417 -3.99 14.19 -12.56
C GLU A 417 -2.49 14.46 -12.51
N HIS A 418 -1.67 13.42 -12.30
CA HIS A 418 -0.21 13.56 -12.37
C HIS A 418 0.44 12.36 -13.10
N PRO A 419 1.14 12.60 -14.22
CA PRO A 419 1.98 11.60 -14.86
C PRO A 419 3.33 11.47 -14.12
N SER A 420 3.63 10.29 -13.60
CA SER A 420 4.91 9.96 -12.96
C SER A 420 5.76 9.05 -13.86
N PHE A 421 7.05 9.37 -13.97
CA PHE A 421 8.03 8.54 -14.67
C PHE A 421 8.90 7.78 -13.68
N LEU A 422 9.07 6.47 -13.90
CA LEU A 422 9.93 5.62 -13.08
C LEU A 422 10.94 4.88 -13.99
N GLN A 423 12.23 5.05 -13.71
CA GLN A 423 13.30 4.33 -14.40
C GLN A 423 14.19 3.60 -13.38
N ARG A 424 14.44 2.31 -13.60
CA ARG A 424 15.27 1.48 -12.72
C ARG A 424 16.76 1.71 -12.99
N LYS A 425 17.46 2.41 -12.08
CA LYS A 425 18.94 2.51 -12.13
C LYS A 425 19.63 1.37 -11.37
N ARG A 426 20.62 0.73 -11.99
CA ARG A 426 21.53 -0.21 -11.30
C ARG A 426 22.48 0.54 -10.37
N LYS A 427 22.74 -0.02 -9.18
CA LYS A 427 23.85 0.36 -8.30
C LYS A 427 25.17 0.22 -9.06
N SER A 428 25.89 1.33 -9.23
CA SER A 428 27.31 1.29 -9.57
C SER A 428 28.08 0.73 -8.37
N VAL A 429 28.76 -0.39 -8.59
CA VAL A 429 29.77 -0.94 -7.69
C VAL A 429 30.86 0.12 -7.55
N ARG A 430 31.03 0.68 -6.35
CA ARG A 430 32.20 1.49 -6.01
C ARG A 430 33.31 0.50 -5.64
N ILE A 431 34.19 0.22 -6.59
CA ILE A 431 35.46 -0.48 -6.33
C ILE A 431 36.29 0.41 -5.42
N SER A 432 36.77 -0.15 -4.31
CA SER A 432 37.69 0.50 -3.40
C SER A 432 39.00 0.83 -4.13
N LYS A 433 39.50 2.05 -3.95
CA LYS A 433 40.93 2.31 -4.02
C LYS A 433 41.35 2.97 -2.72
N THR A 434 41.99 2.15 -1.92
CA THR A 434 42.98 2.54 -0.92
C THR A 434 44.08 3.35 -1.60
N SER A 435 44.42 4.51 -1.04
CA SER A 435 45.77 5.06 -1.13
C SER A 435 45.98 6.04 0.02
N VAL A 436 47.10 5.79 0.70
CA VAL A 436 47.62 6.39 1.93
C VAL A 436 48.54 7.57 1.60
N PHE A 437 48.82 8.40 2.61
CA PHE A 437 49.83 9.47 2.74
C PHE A 437 49.46 10.81 2.07
N THR A 438 49.55 11.96 2.74
CA THR A 438 50.36 12.37 3.91
C THR A 438 49.60 13.44 4.70
#